data_AF-A0A2T6D4W1-F1
#
_entry.id   AF-A0A2T6D4W1-F1
#
_cell.length_a   1.000
_cell.length_b   1.000
_cell.length_c   1.000
_cell.angle_alpha   90.00
_cell.angle_beta   90.00
_cell.angle_gamma   90.00
#
_symmetry.space_group_name_H-M   'P 1'
#
loop_
_entity.id
_entity.type
_entity.pdbx_description
1 polymer ?
#
loop_
_entity_poly.entity_id
_entity_poly.type
_entity_poly.pdbx_seq_one_letter_code
_entity_poly.pdbx_strand_id
1 'polypeptide(L)'
;MTVTSKHNSFQSNSREIAKFFSVRHNTSRGFTFFTVQADSWLTPPHESVTIECMTHDSRRASRKGFSLVELLTVITIISLVTALSVQGLAGVGGSAGRLRQSVTQTASLLSQARMLAISQNTYVYVFFQPDQARRRVDVMMVYSRTGINPWRGASATPLPAASGDLAPAHLLVTLEDTQLLERSAAPTQGDFAIVRPQPAFVMDLSSSYQLSHQNTVYGKSVVFRPTGEVYVPPLSYTGVVELVLGPATAEIPEQSAAVLQIVGATGQTRVYQR
;
A
#
# COMPACT_ATOMS: atom_id res chain seq x y z
N MET A 1 35.50 -19.32 -15.34
CA MET A 1 34.07 -19.20 -14.94
C MET A 1 33.77 -17.72 -14.88
N THR A 2 33.16 -17.20 -15.94
CA THR A 2 33.14 -15.77 -16.28
C THR A 2 31.80 -15.17 -15.86
N VAL A 3 31.83 -14.26 -14.89
CA VAL A 3 30.64 -13.56 -14.39
C VAL A 3 30.42 -12.31 -15.25
N THR A 4 29.36 -12.31 -16.06
CA THR A 4 28.97 -11.16 -16.89
C THR A 4 27.88 -10.38 -16.16
N SER A 5 28.24 -9.20 -15.63
CA SER A 5 27.31 -8.22 -15.06
C SER A 5 26.78 -7.31 -16.18
N LYS A 6 25.47 -7.31 -16.43
CA LYS A 6 24.81 -6.35 -17.32
C LYS A 6 24.20 -5.23 -16.49
N HIS A 7 24.86 -4.08 -16.53
CA HIS A 7 24.36 -2.80 -16.03
C HIS A 7 23.50 -2.16 -17.13
N ASN A 8 22.18 -2.02 -16.91
CA ASN A 8 21.32 -1.23 -17.79
C ASN A 8 21.22 0.19 -17.23
N SER A 9 21.83 1.15 -17.93
CA SER A 9 21.69 2.59 -17.70
C SER A 9 20.48 3.12 -18.46
N PHE A 10 19.46 3.57 -17.72
CA PHE A 10 18.34 4.32 -18.28
C PHE A 10 18.74 5.80 -18.33
N GLN A 11 19.42 6.22 -19.41
CA GLN A 11 19.69 7.64 -19.67
C GLN A 11 18.42 8.30 -20.21
N SER A 12 17.97 9.31 -19.46
CA SER A 12 16.92 10.27 -19.78
C SER A 12 17.15 10.95 -21.12
N ASN A 13 16.29 10.66 -22.10
CA ASN A 13 16.27 11.30 -23.40
C ASN A 13 15.38 12.56 -23.37
N SER A 14 15.84 13.60 -22.67
CA SER A 14 15.12 14.88 -22.51
C SER A 14 15.54 15.95 -23.53
N ARG A 15 16.27 15.57 -24.60
CA ARG A 15 16.80 16.51 -25.62
C ARG A 15 16.11 16.47 -26.99
N GLU A 16 15.15 15.57 -27.24
CA GLU A 16 14.51 15.46 -28.57
C GLU A 16 13.22 16.29 -28.75
N ILE A 17 12.61 16.82 -27.69
CA ILE A 17 11.37 17.61 -27.82
C ILE A 17 11.64 19.03 -28.34
N ALA A 18 12.89 19.51 -28.30
CA ALA A 18 13.25 20.88 -28.65
C ALA A 18 13.37 21.17 -30.16
N LYS A 19 13.15 20.18 -31.06
CA LYS A 19 13.35 20.35 -32.52
C LYS A 19 12.08 20.72 -33.30
N PHE A 20 10.92 20.81 -32.67
CA PHE A 20 9.62 20.93 -33.40
C PHE A 20 8.97 22.32 -33.36
N PHE A 21 9.63 23.33 -32.78
CA PHE A 21 9.04 24.68 -32.67
C PHE A 21 9.98 25.73 -33.27
N SER A 22 9.50 26.40 -34.32
CA SER A 22 10.12 27.60 -34.86
C SER A 22 9.44 28.83 -34.24
N VAL A 23 10.21 29.67 -33.55
CA VAL A 23 9.72 30.94 -32.99
C VAL A 23 10.22 32.06 -33.88
N ARG A 24 9.30 32.79 -34.52
CA ARG A 24 9.64 34.02 -35.26
C ARG A 24 9.34 35.23 -34.40
N HIS A 25 10.30 36.15 -34.35
CA HIS A 25 10.15 37.44 -33.70
C HIS A 25 9.84 38.50 -34.75
N ASN A 26 8.78 39.27 -34.53
CA ASN A 26 8.50 40.47 -35.31
C ASN A 26 8.11 41.62 -34.36
N THR A 27 8.84 42.72 -34.46
CA THR A 27 8.68 43.89 -33.58
C THR A 27 8.26 45.07 -34.43
N SER A 28 7.05 45.57 -34.20
CA SER A 28 6.50 46.71 -34.92
C SER A 28 5.78 47.63 -33.93
N ARG A 29 6.18 48.91 -33.89
CA ARG A 29 5.53 49.99 -33.11
C ARG A 29 5.25 49.65 -31.63
N GLY A 30 6.25 49.14 -30.92
CA GLY A 30 6.18 48.95 -29.45
C GLY A 30 5.45 47.69 -28.98
N PHE A 31 5.01 46.83 -29.91
CA PHE A 31 4.43 45.53 -29.60
C PHE A 31 5.39 44.42 -30.03
N THR A 32 5.58 43.43 -29.15
CA THR A 32 6.35 42.22 -29.44
C THR A 32 5.36 41.08 -29.64
N PHE A 33 5.31 40.55 -30.85
CA PHE A 33 4.45 39.43 -31.19
C PHE A 33 5.26 38.13 -31.18
N PHE A 34 4.72 37.11 -30.53
CA PHE A 34 5.27 35.75 -30.57
C PHE A 34 4.26 34.86 -31.29
N THR A 35 4.68 34.31 -32.43
CA THR A 35 3.88 33.31 -33.14
C THR A 35 4.63 31.99 -33.06
N VAL A 36 3.99 31.01 -32.44
CA VAL A 36 4.48 29.63 -32.38
C VAL A 36 3.75 28.87 -33.48
N GLN A 37 4.48 28.48 -34.51
CA GLN A 37 3.95 27.66 -35.60
C GLN A 37 4.42 26.22 -35.39
N ALA A 38 3.47 25.31 -35.22
CA ALA A 38 3.76 23.88 -35.14
C ALA A 38 3.71 23.28 -36.54
N ASP A 39 4.85 22.77 -37.03
CA ASP A 39 4.91 22.07 -38.31
C ASP A 39 4.52 20.60 -38.08
N SER A 40 3.22 20.30 -38.16
CA SER A 40 2.70 18.93 -38.15
C SER A 40 1.99 18.62 -39.47
N TRP A 41 2.40 17.54 -40.14
CA TRP A 41 1.90 17.13 -41.46
C TRP A 41 0.53 16.42 -41.44
N LEU A 42 -0.19 16.41 -40.33
CA LEU A 42 -1.45 15.67 -40.19
C LEU A 42 -2.40 16.41 -39.23
N THR A 43 -3.07 17.46 -39.71
CA THR A 43 -4.40 17.93 -39.25
C THR A 43 -4.85 19.17 -40.06
N PRO A 44 -6.16 19.37 -40.29
CA PRO A 44 -6.69 20.48 -41.09
C PRO A 44 -6.49 21.84 -40.40
N PRO A 45 -6.46 22.95 -41.17
CA PRO A 45 -6.09 24.27 -40.67
C PRO A 45 -7.25 24.90 -39.88
N HIS A 46 -6.95 25.98 -39.17
CA HIS A 46 -7.87 26.88 -38.43
C HIS A 46 -7.88 26.74 -36.91
N GLU A 47 -6.72 26.86 -36.26
CA GLU A 47 -6.66 27.59 -34.98
C GLU A 47 -5.25 28.11 -34.71
N SER A 48 -4.94 29.30 -35.23
CA SER A 48 -3.77 30.05 -34.77
C SER A 48 -4.10 30.67 -33.42
N VAL A 49 -3.56 30.11 -32.34
CA VAL A 49 -3.70 30.69 -30.99
C VAL A 49 -2.76 31.88 -30.88
N THR A 50 -3.30 33.09 -30.98
CA THR A 50 -2.56 34.34 -30.75
C THR A 50 -2.62 34.67 -29.25
N ILE A 51 -1.49 34.55 -28.56
CA ILE A 51 -1.39 35.01 -27.16
C ILE A 51 -0.98 36.49 -27.18
N GLU A 52 -1.96 37.37 -27.01
CA GLU A 52 -1.69 38.79 -26.76
C GLU A 52 -1.18 38.97 -25.34
N CYS A 53 0.15 39.05 -25.17
CA CYS A 53 0.70 39.63 -23.96
C CYS A 53 0.54 41.15 -24.02
N MET A 54 -0.53 41.66 -23.41
CA MET A 54 -0.62 43.06 -23.02
C MET A 54 0.55 43.38 -22.09
N THR A 55 1.57 44.04 -22.60
CA THR A 55 2.58 44.70 -21.78
C THR A 55 1.87 45.81 -21.02
N HIS A 56 1.55 45.52 -19.76
CA HIS A 56 0.90 46.45 -18.85
C HIS A 56 1.79 47.68 -18.71
N ASP A 57 1.25 48.81 -19.19
CA ASP A 57 1.87 50.12 -19.12
C ASP A 57 2.26 50.40 -17.67
N SER A 58 3.57 50.45 -17.43
CA SER A 58 4.15 50.58 -16.10
C SER A 58 4.04 52.03 -15.66
N ARG A 59 2.81 52.46 -15.33
CA ARG A 59 2.63 53.62 -14.46
C ARG A 59 3.44 53.32 -13.21
N ARG A 60 4.50 54.09 -12.97
CA ARG A 60 5.24 54.09 -11.71
C ARG A 60 4.29 54.57 -10.61
N ALA A 61 3.40 53.68 -10.17
CA ALA A 61 2.76 53.79 -8.88
C ALA A 61 3.93 53.75 -7.89
N SER A 62 4.11 54.87 -7.18
CA SER A 62 5.05 55.00 -6.07
C SER A 62 5.00 53.72 -5.25
N ARG A 63 6.01 52.86 -5.41
CA ARG A 63 6.16 51.64 -4.62
C ARG A 63 6.46 52.10 -3.21
N LYS A 64 5.40 52.33 -2.42
CA LYS A 64 5.49 52.51 -0.98
C LYS A 64 6.14 51.22 -0.47
N GLY A 65 7.39 51.32 -0.05
CA GLY A 65 8.07 50.21 0.60
C GLY A 65 7.25 49.77 1.81
N PHE A 66 7.24 48.48 2.07
CA PHE A 66 6.59 47.91 3.25
C PHE A 66 7.07 48.67 4.49
N SER A 67 6.12 49.22 5.24
CA SER A 67 6.43 49.85 6.51
C SER A 67 7.03 48.81 7.46
N LEU A 68 7.95 49.21 8.35
CA LEU A 68 8.52 48.33 9.37
C LEU A 68 7.41 47.71 10.25
N VAL A 69 6.35 48.47 10.52
CA VAL A 69 5.17 48.01 11.27
C VAL A 69 4.38 46.95 10.50
N GLU A 70 4.34 47.06 9.17
CA GLU A 70 3.65 46.14 8.29
C GLU A 70 4.40 44.81 8.19
N LEU A 71 5.74 44.84 8.18
CA LEU A 71 6.54 43.62 8.28
C LEU A 71 6.37 42.94 9.64
N LEU A 72 6.35 43.70 10.74
CA LEU A 72 6.19 43.18 12.10
C LEU A 72 4.83 42.45 12.25
N THR A 73 3.76 43.06 11.76
CA THR A 73 2.41 42.46 11.81
C THR A 73 2.31 41.19 10.98
N VAL A 74 2.90 41.16 9.78
CA VAL A 74 2.94 39.96 8.94
C VAL A 74 3.69 38.81 9.63
N ILE A 75 4.87 39.06 10.21
CA ILE A 75 5.63 38.02 10.92
C ILE A 75 4.84 37.50 12.12
N THR A 76 4.14 38.39 12.82
CA THR A 76 3.28 38.02 13.96
C THR A 76 2.14 37.11 13.50
N ILE A 77 1.42 37.48 12.43
CA ILE A 77 0.33 36.67 11.88
C ILE A 77 0.85 35.32 11.37
N ILE A 78 1.97 35.29 10.65
CA ILE A 78 2.59 34.05 10.18
C ILE A 78 2.91 33.16 11.39
N SER A 79 3.62 33.68 12.40
CA SER A 79 4.02 32.90 13.59
C SER A 79 2.81 32.29 14.32
N LEU A 80 1.70 33.03 14.42
CA LEU A 80 0.46 32.55 15.02
C LEU A 80 -0.16 31.42 14.18
N VAL A 81 -0.25 31.60 12.87
CA VAL A 81 -0.79 30.59 11.95
C VAL A 81 0.07 29.32 11.96
N THR A 82 1.40 29.44 11.97
CA THR A 82 2.29 28.27 12.01
C THR A 82 2.14 27.51 13.34
N ALA A 83 2.05 28.22 14.47
CA ALA A 83 1.88 27.61 15.79
C ALA A 83 0.57 26.81 15.90
N LEU A 84 -0.51 27.31 15.31
CA LEU A 84 -1.80 26.61 15.27
C LEU A 84 -1.79 25.44 14.27
N SER A 85 -1.05 25.54 13.17
CA SER A 85 -0.97 24.50 12.14
C SER A 85 -0.26 23.22 12.61
N VAL A 86 0.69 23.34 13.55
CA VAL A 86 1.43 22.17 14.09
C VAL A 86 0.50 21.19 14.82
N GLN A 87 -0.53 21.68 15.52
CA GLN A 87 -1.44 20.81 16.28
C GLN A 87 -2.38 19.99 15.38
N GLY A 88 -2.67 20.46 14.16
CA GLY A 88 -3.54 19.77 13.20
C GLY A 88 -2.90 18.53 12.55
N LEU A 89 -1.57 18.46 12.50
CA LEU A 89 -0.85 17.35 11.86
C LEU A 89 -0.55 16.19 12.82
N ALA A 90 -0.59 16.41 14.13
CA ALA A 90 -0.32 15.39 15.14
C ALA A 90 -1.32 14.21 15.12
N GLY A 91 -2.52 14.41 14.55
CA GLY A 91 -3.57 13.38 14.47
C GLY A 91 -3.39 12.35 13.34
N VAL A 92 -2.57 12.63 12.32
CA VAL A 92 -2.48 11.78 11.11
C VAL A 92 -1.50 10.60 11.29
N GLY A 93 -0.57 10.70 12.23
CA GLY A 93 0.46 9.66 12.49
C GLY A 93 0.17 8.73 13.66
N GLY A 94 -1.04 8.77 14.24
CA GLY A 94 -1.41 7.96 15.40
C GLY A 94 -1.50 6.45 15.09
N SER A 95 -1.46 5.63 16.14
CA SER A 95 -1.54 4.16 16.06
C SER A 95 -2.75 3.65 15.25
N ALA A 96 -3.87 4.39 15.27
CA ALA A 96 -5.07 4.08 14.48
C ALA A 96 -4.83 4.17 12.96
N GLY A 97 -4.06 5.17 12.51
CA GLY A 97 -3.71 5.32 11.09
C GLY A 97 -2.81 4.19 10.60
N ARG A 98 -1.82 3.81 11.41
CA ARG A 98 -0.92 2.68 11.13
C ARG A 98 -1.66 1.35 11.10
N LEU A 99 -2.56 1.11 12.05
CA LEU A 99 -3.40 -0.09 12.02
C LEU A 99 -4.25 -0.18 10.75
N ARG A 100 -4.92 0.92 10.35
CA ARG A 100 -5.73 0.95 9.13
C ARG A 100 -4.90 0.64 7.89
N GLN A 101 -3.68 1.16 7.83
CA GLN A 101 -2.72 0.83 6.77
C GLN A 101 -2.36 -0.66 6.79
N SER A 102 -1.99 -1.21 7.95
CA SER A 102 -1.64 -2.64 8.10
C SER A 102 -2.79 -3.57 7.71
N VAL A 103 -4.02 -3.22 8.07
CA VAL A 103 -5.22 -3.99 7.70
C VAL A 103 -5.46 -3.94 6.19
N THR A 104 -5.32 -2.76 5.58
CA THR A 104 -5.49 -2.58 4.13
C THR A 104 -4.42 -3.34 3.36
N GLN A 105 -3.17 -3.29 3.83
CA GLN A 105 -2.05 -4.04 3.26
C GLN A 105 -2.28 -5.56 3.38
N THR A 106 -2.73 -6.04 4.54
CA THR A 106 -3.04 -7.45 4.76
C THR A 106 -4.18 -7.91 3.85
N ALA A 107 -5.27 -7.15 3.75
CA ALA A 107 -6.39 -7.46 2.86
C ALA A 107 -5.97 -7.51 1.38
N SER A 108 -5.10 -6.57 0.98
CA SER A 108 -4.53 -6.53 -0.38
C SER A 108 -3.63 -7.74 -0.64
N LEU A 109 -2.80 -8.12 0.33
CA LEU A 109 -1.92 -9.28 0.24
C LEU A 109 -2.73 -10.58 0.14
N LEU A 110 -3.78 -10.75 0.94
CA LEU A 110 -4.67 -11.91 0.87
C LEU A 110 -5.39 -11.99 -0.49
N SER A 111 -5.83 -10.85 -1.01
CA SER A 111 -6.44 -10.79 -2.35
C SER A 111 -5.45 -11.15 -3.45
N GLN A 112 -4.20 -10.67 -3.35
CA GLN A 112 -3.12 -11.03 -4.26
C GLN A 112 -2.77 -12.52 -4.17
N ALA A 113 -2.67 -13.08 -2.97
CA ALA A 113 -2.40 -14.50 -2.74
C ALA A 113 -3.47 -15.39 -3.40
N ARG A 114 -4.74 -15.01 -3.27
CA ARG A 114 -5.85 -15.68 -3.96
C ARG A 114 -5.72 -15.58 -5.48
N MET A 115 -5.50 -14.38 -6.02
CA MET A 115 -5.34 -14.20 -7.48
C MET A 115 -4.15 -14.98 -8.02
N LEU A 116 -3.05 -15.03 -7.26
CA LEU A 116 -1.88 -15.82 -7.59
C LEU A 116 -2.21 -17.32 -7.62
N ALA A 117 -2.94 -17.82 -6.63
CA ALA A 117 -3.36 -19.23 -6.57
C ALA A 117 -4.20 -19.63 -7.78
N ILE A 118 -5.17 -18.79 -8.15
CA ILE A 118 -6.05 -19.01 -9.31
C ILE A 118 -5.28 -18.91 -10.62
N SER A 119 -4.54 -17.81 -10.81
CA SER A 119 -3.84 -17.55 -12.09
C SER A 119 -2.74 -18.56 -12.39
N GLN A 120 -2.03 -19.03 -11.37
CA GLN A 120 -0.97 -20.03 -11.52
C GLN A 120 -1.46 -21.47 -11.31
N ASN A 121 -2.76 -21.67 -11.04
CA ASN A 121 -3.34 -22.97 -10.72
C ASN A 121 -2.51 -23.73 -9.66
N THR A 122 -2.13 -23.05 -8.58
CA THR A 122 -1.25 -23.57 -7.55
C THR A 122 -1.74 -23.25 -6.13
N TYR A 123 -1.17 -23.92 -5.14
CA TYR A 123 -1.39 -23.61 -3.74
C TYR A 123 -0.55 -22.39 -3.35
N VAL A 124 -1.18 -21.42 -2.69
CA VAL A 124 -0.49 -20.25 -2.14
C VAL A 124 -0.72 -20.20 -0.64
N TYR A 125 0.36 -19.95 0.09
CA TYR A 125 0.40 -19.94 1.53
C TYR A 125 0.77 -18.54 1.99
N VAL A 126 -0.03 -17.99 2.90
CA VAL A 126 0.24 -16.73 3.56
C VAL A 126 0.57 -17.03 5.00
N PHE A 127 1.82 -16.78 5.37
CA PHE A 127 2.39 -17.03 6.68
C PHE A 127 2.45 -15.72 7.47
N PHE A 128 2.15 -15.79 8.76
CA PHE A 128 2.18 -14.69 9.71
C PHE A 128 3.13 -15.04 10.85
N GLN A 129 4.00 -14.11 11.21
CA GLN A 129 4.85 -14.20 12.38
C GLN A 129 4.68 -12.96 13.24
N PRO A 130 3.91 -13.04 14.34
CA PRO A 130 3.84 -11.94 15.30
C PRO A 130 5.17 -11.84 16.06
N ASP A 131 5.77 -10.64 16.06
CA ASP A 131 6.95 -10.28 16.85
C ASP A 131 6.52 -9.27 17.92
N GLN A 132 6.15 -9.80 19.09
CA GLN A 132 5.68 -9.00 20.23
C GLN A 132 6.75 -8.05 20.76
N ALA A 133 8.03 -8.46 20.70
CA ALA A 133 9.14 -7.64 21.18
C ALA A 133 9.35 -6.41 20.29
N ARG A 134 9.16 -6.57 18.97
CA ARG A 134 9.27 -5.47 17.98
C ARG A 134 7.95 -4.84 17.60
N ARG A 135 6.83 -5.24 18.23
CA ARG A 135 5.50 -4.64 18.03
C ARG A 135 5.05 -4.69 16.57
N ARG A 136 5.35 -5.77 15.85
CA ARG A 136 5.08 -5.90 14.42
C ARG A 136 4.63 -7.31 14.05
N VAL A 137 4.02 -7.45 12.89
CA VAL A 137 3.69 -8.75 12.28
C VAL A 137 4.40 -8.85 10.94
N ASP A 138 5.26 -9.85 10.79
CA ASP A 138 5.91 -10.16 9.52
C ASP A 138 5.01 -11.14 8.74
N VAL A 139 4.70 -10.79 7.49
CA VAL A 139 3.81 -11.57 6.60
C VAL A 139 4.60 -12.02 5.38
N MET A 140 4.64 -13.33 5.16
CA MET A 140 5.35 -13.94 4.04
C MET A 140 4.40 -14.74 3.17
N MET A 141 4.46 -14.50 1.85
CA MET A 141 3.71 -15.28 0.87
C MET A 141 4.65 -16.23 0.12
N VAL A 142 4.26 -17.50 0.04
CA VAL A 142 4.95 -18.52 -0.76
C VAL A 142 3.94 -19.31 -1.57
N TYR A 143 4.38 -19.89 -2.68
CA TYR A 143 3.54 -20.72 -3.53
C TYR A 143 4.20 -22.06 -3.82
N SER A 144 3.39 -23.07 -4.13
CA SER A 144 3.86 -24.38 -4.54
C SER A 144 4.38 -24.33 -5.97
N ARG A 145 5.59 -24.84 -6.20
CA ARG A 145 6.16 -24.99 -7.56
C ARG A 145 5.53 -26.14 -8.33
N THR A 146 5.08 -27.15 -7.61
CA THR A 146 4.54 -28.40 -8.18
C THR A 146 3.04 -28.36 -8.35
N GLY A 147 2.36 -27.35 -7.79
CA GLY A 147 0.89 -27.31 -7.73
C GLY A 147 0.30 -28.31 -6.73
N ILE A 148 1.13 -28.99 -5.96
CA ILE A 148 0.73 -29.96 -4.93
C ILE A 148 0.99 -29.34 -3.56
N ASN A 149 0.13 -29.63 -2.58
CA ASN A 149 0.36 -29.24 -1.20
C ASN A 149 1.56 -30.02 -0.63
N PRO A 150 2.70 -29.37 -0.29
CA PRO A 150 3.90 -30.07 0.18
C PRO A 150 3.76 -30.60 1.61
N TRP A 151 2.72 -30.18 2.35
CA TRP A 151 2.40 -30.74 3.66
C TRP A 151 1.40 -31.90 3.59
N ARG A 152 1.25 -32.57 2.44
CA ARG A 152 0.44 -33.80 2.34
C ARG A 152 0.98 -34.86 3.31
N GLY A 153 0.19 -35.20 4.32
CA GLY A 153 0.53 -36.24 5.30
C GLY A 153 1.57 -35.84 6.34
N ALA A 154 2.06 -34.60 6.35
CA ALA A 154 3.03 -34.10 7.33
C ALA A 154 2.33 -33.20 8.36
N SER A 155 2.43 -33.55 9.64
CA SER A 155 2.00 -32.69 10.74
C SER A 155 3.18 -31.84 11.24
N ALA A 156 3.00 -30.52 11.19
CA ALA A 156 3.71 -29.51 11.99
C ALA A 156 5.23 -29.31 11.80
N THR A 157 5.96 -30.11 11.03
CA THR A 157 7.40 -29.85 10.82
C THR A 157 7.62 -28.61 9.94
N PRO A 158 8.45 -27.64 10.37
CA PRO A 158 8.78 -26.47 9.56
C PRO A 158 9.43 -26.87 8.24
N LEU A 159 8.84 -26.47 7.12
CA LEU A 159 9.51 -26.58 5.82
C LEU A 159 10.33 -25.31 5.55
N PRO A 160 11.52 -25.41 4.92
CA PRO A 160 12.23 -24.22 4.50
C PRO A 160 11.46 -23.53 3.35
N ALA A 161 11.42 -22.20 3.37
CA ALA A 161 10.73 -21.41 2.35
C ALA A 161 11.29 -21.56 0.94
N ALA A 162 12.55 -22.00 0.83
CA ALA A 162 13.22 -22.35 -0.42
C ALA A 162 13.40 -23.86 -0.57
N SER A 163 12.49 -24.67 -0.01
CA SER A 163 12.41 -26.10 -0.35
C SER A 163 12.16 -26.27 -1.85
N GLY A 164 12.53 -27.43 -2.41
CA GLY A 164 12.31 -27.73 -3.83
C GLY A 164 10.85 -27.56 -4.28
N ASP A 165 9.90 -27.70 -3.35
CA ASP A 165 8.47 -27.60 -3.63
C ASP A 165 7.88 -26.21 -3.41
N LEU A 166 8.59 -25.29 -2.73
CA LEU A 166 8.09 -23.95 -2.43
C LEU A 166 8.93 -22.87 -3.12
N ALA A 167 8.27 -21.77 -3.48
CA ALA A 167 8.92 -20.57 -3.98
C ALA A 167 8.38 -19.34 -3.25
N PRO A 168 9.26 -18.41 -2.82
CA PRO A 168 8.81 -17.15 -2.26
C PRO A 168 8.15 -16.30 -3.33
N ALA A 169 7.01 -15.69 -3.01
CA ALA A 169 6.29 -14.81 -3.95
C ALA A 169 6.89 -13.39 -4.03
N HIS A 170 8.19 -13.22 -3.75
CA HIS A 170 8.92 -11.94 -3.63
C HIS A 170 8.31 -10.89 -2.68
N LEU A 171 7.26 -11.22 -1.93
CA LEU A 171 6.54 -10.28 -1.06
C LEU A 171 6.70 -10.68 0.41
N LEU A 172 7.60 -9.98 1.11
CA LEU A 172 7.67 -9.93 2.56
C LEU A 172 7.13 -8.55 2.99
N VAL A 173 6.08 -8.54 3.79
CA VAL A 173 5.47 -7.31 4.31
C VAL A 173 5.62 -7.30 5.81
N THR A 174 6.21 -6.24 6.36
CA THR A 174 6.25 -5.99 7.79
C THR A 174 5.16 -4.99 8.17
N LEU A 175 4.28 -5.40 9.07
CA LEU A 175 3.18 -4.59 9.58
C LEU A 175 3.61 -3.97 10.92
N GLU A 176 4.07 -2.73 10.88
CA GLU A 176 4.55 -2.01 12.07
C GLU A 176 3.40 -1.63 13.02
N ASP A 177 3.72 -1.53 14.32
CA ASP A 177 2.79 -1.21 15.41
C ASP A 177 1.49 -2.02 15.42
N THR A 178 1.55 -3.24 14.89
CA THR A 178 0.40 -4.12 14.71
C THR A 178 0.68 -5.45 15.40
N GLN A 179 -0.35 -6.04 15.99
CA GLN A 179 -0.30 -7.39 16.52
C GLN A 179 -1.46 -8.21 16.00
N LEU A 180 -1.21 -9.51 15.81
CA LEU A 180 -2.23 -10.49 15.48
C LEU A 180 -2.84 -10.99 16.79
N LEU A 181 -4.12 -10.71 17.00
CA LEU A 181 -4.83 -11.05 18.22
C LEU A 181 -5.39 -12.47 18.13
N GLU A 182 -5.27 -13.20 19.23
CA GLU A 182 -5.96 -14.48 19.40
C GLU A 182 -7.47 -14.25 19.59
N ARG A 183 -8.27 -15.28 19.28
CA ARG A 183 -9.73 -15.24 19.37
C ARG A 183 -10.26 -14.67 20.68
N SER A 184 -9.65 -14.99 21.82
CA SER A 184 -10.11 -14.52 23.13
C SER A 184 -10.04 -13.00 23.29
N ALA A 185 -9.24 -12.31 22.46
CA ALA A 185 -9.09 -10.86 22.43
C ALA A 185 -9.81 -10.22 21.21
N ALA A 186 -10.59 -11.00 20.45
CA ALA A 186 -11.34 -10.48 19.31
C ALA A 186 -12.57 -9.68 19.78
N PRO A 187 -12.89 -8.53 19.16
CA PRO A 187 -14.09 -7.78 19.52
C PRO A 187 -15.35 -8.59 19.23
N THR A 188 -16.33 -8.48 20.12
CA THR A 188 -17.61 -9.16 20.00
C THR A 188 -18.44 -8.49 18.90
N GLN A 189 -19.44 -9.18 18.35
CA GLN A 189 -20.27 -8.67 17.25
C GLN A 189 -20.94 -7.31 17.54
N GLY A 190 -21.20 -6.99 18.81
CA GLY A 190 -21.77 -5.71 19.26
C GLY A 190 -20.78 -4.52 19.21
N ASP A 191 -19.50 -4.77 18.95
CA ASP A 191 -18.45 -3.76 19.02
C ASP A 191 -18.17 -3.07 17.68
N PHE A 192 -18.81 -3.50 16.58
CA PHE A 192 -18.60 -2.95 15.24
C PHE A 192 -19.78 -2.09 14.78
N ALA A 193 -19.47 -1.02 14.02
CA ALA A 193 -20.49 -0.17 13.40
C ALA A 193 -21.31 -0.88 12.30
N ILE A 194 -20.77 -1.98 11.75
CA ILE A 194 -21.42 -2.81 10.73
C ILE A 194 -21.65 -4.20 11.30
N VAL A 195 -22.88 -4.72 11.16
CA VAL A 195 -23.23 -6.09 11.55
C VAL A 195 -22.39 -7.07 10.73
N ARG A 196 -21.38 -7.64 11.38
CA ARG A 196 -20.53 -8.70 10.84
C ARG A 196 -21.31 -10.02 10.86
N PRO A 197 -21.31 -10.82 9.78
CA PRO A 197 -21.86 -12.18 9.81
C PRO A 197 -21.15 -12.99 10.89
N GLN A 198 -21.91 -13.66 11.76
CA GLN A 198 -21.29 -14.56 12.73
C GLN A 198 -20.50 -15.63 11.96
N PRO A 199 -19.19 -15.75 12.21
CA PRO A 199 -18.42 -16.81 11.61
C PRO A 199 -18.97 -18.14 12.12
N ALA A 200 -19.25 -19.08 11.21
CA ALA A 200 -19.62 -20.45 11.59
C ALA A 200 -18.51 -21.13 12.43
N PHE A 201 -17.27 -20.63 12.32
CA PHE A 201 -16.11 -21.08 13.07
C PHE A 201 -15.06 -19.96 13.11
N VAL A 202 -14.51 -19.64 14.29
CA VAL A 202 -13.35 -18.75 14.43
C VAL A 202 -12.12 -19.62 14.64
N MET A 203 -11.21 -19.56 13.69
CA MET A 203 -10.04 -20.42 13.62
C MET A 203 -8.92 -19.90 14.51
N ASP A 204 -8.38 -20.78 15.36
CA ASP A 204 -7.08 -20.56 16.00
C ASP A 204 -5.97 -20.97 15.01
N LEU A 205 -5.11 -20.02 14.65
CA LEU A 205 -3.99 -20.23 13.72
C LEU A 205 -2.80 -20.98 14.37
N SER A 206 -2.87 -21.29 15.66
CA SER A 206 -1.81 -21.96 16.44
C SER A 206 -1.45 -23.37 15.93
N SER A 207 -2.35 -24.03 15.19
CA SER A 207 -2.16 -25.41 14.67
C SER A 207 -1.89 -25.48 13.16
N SER A 208 -1.53 -24.35 12.54
CA SER A 208 -1.34 -24.27 11.09
C SER A 208 0.03 -24.80 10.61
N TYR A 209 0.29 -24.78 9.29
CA TYR A 209 1.60 -25.14 8.76
C TYR A 209 2.70 -24.18 9.23
N GLN A 210 3.92 -24.71 9.33
CA GLN A 210 5.09 -23.95 9.75
C GLN A 210 6.09 -23.79 8.60
N LEU A 211 6.66 -22.60 8.47
CA LEU A 211 7.66 -22.26 7.46
C LEU A 211 8.90 -21.66 8.12
N SER A 212 10.09 -22.11 7.75
CA SER A 212 11.35 -21.49 8.18
C SER A 212 11.95 -20.64 7.07
N HIS A 213 12.24 -19.37 7.36
CA HIS A 213 12.92 -18.44 6.47
C HIS A 213 13.83 -17.49 7.25
N GLN A 214 15.10 -17.37 6.87
CA GLN A 214 16.07 -16.43 7.45
C GLN A 214 16.05 -16.41 9.01
N ASN A 215 16.16 -17.59 9.62
CA ASN A 215 16.13 -17.77 11.08
C ASN A 215 14.80 -17.41 11.79
N THR A 216 13.73 -17.21 11.02
CA THR A 216 12.38 -16.95 11.52
C THR A 216 11.49 -18.13 11.16
N VAL A 217 10.79 -18.69 12.16
CA VAL A 217 9.78 -19.72 11.95
C VAL A 217 8.41 -19.07 12.00
N TYR A 218 7.68 -19.12 10.90
CA TYR A 218 6.31 -18.65 10.79
C TYR A 218 5.38 -19.77 11.21
N GLY A 219 4.67 -19.58 12.33
CA GLY A 219 3.79 -20.60 12.91
C GLY A 219 2.32 -20.50 12.54
N LYS A 220 1.90 -19.39 11.93
CA LYS A 220 0.50 -19.10 11.60
C LYS A 220 0.35 -18.97 10.10
N SER A 221 -0.64 -19.63 9.50
CA SER A 221 -0.79 -19.66 8.06
C SER A 221 -2.23 -19.80 7.60
N VAL A 222 -2.49 -19.23 6.43
CA VAL A 222 -3.73 -19.36 5.67
C VAL A 222 -3.36 -19.89 4.29
N VAL A 223 -4.12 -20.85 3.77
CA VAL A 223 -3.81 -21.51 2.50
C VAL A 223 -4.93 -21.25 1.49
N PHE A 224 -4.55 -20.76 0.33
CA PHE A 224 -5.41 -20.62 -0.84
C PHE A 224 -5.17 -21.80 -1.80
N ARG A 225 -6.25 -22.45 -2.20
CA ARG A 225 -6.24 -23.51 -3.22
C ARG A 225 -6.18 -22.91 -4.62
N PRO A 226 -5.80 -23.72 -5.63
CA PRO A 226 -5.91 -23.33 -7.03
C PRO A 226 -7.32 -22.87 -7.46
N THR A 227 -8.36 -23.35 -6.78
CA THR A 227 -9.76 -22.96 -6.98
C THR A 227 -10.13 -21.60 -6.37
N GLY A 228 -9.21 -20.98 -5.62
CA GLY A 228 -9.45 -19.73 -4.89
C GLY A 228 -10.12 -19.90 -3.53
N GLU A 229 -10.50 -21.13 -3.15
CA GLU A 229 -10.96 -21.46 -1.80
C GLU A 229 -9.84 -21.23 -0.78
N VAL A 230 -10.23 -20.85 0.43
CA VAL A 230 -9.33 -20.70 1.57
C VAL A 230 -9.60 -21.78 2.61
N TYR A 231 -8.53 -22.31 3.19
CA TYR A 231 -8.61 -23.15 4.38
C TYR A 231 -7.42 -22.88 5.30
N VAL A 232 -7.57 -23.26 6.57
CA VAL A 232 -6.47 -23.23 7.53
C VAL A 232 -6.20 -24.66 7.99
N PRO A 233 -4.98 -25.17 7.79
CA PRO A 233 -4.57 -26.48 8.26
C PRO A 233 -4.73 -26.62 9.79
N PRO A 234 -5.07 -27.82 10.29
CA PRO A 234 -5.27 -29.07 9.54
C PRO A 234 -6.65 -29.22 8.91
N LEU A 235 -7.54 -28.24 9.07
CA LEU A 235 -8.93 -28.36 8.62
C LEU A 235 -9.05 -28.25 7.10
N SER A 236 -9.79 -29.18 6.50
CA SER A 236 -9.95 -29.26 5.04
C SER A 236 -11.06 -28.35 4.49
N TYR A 237 -11.90 -27.80 5.35
CA TYR A 237 -12.95 -26.87 4.98
C TYR A 237 -13.14 -25.86 6.10
N THR A 238 -13.23 -24.59 5.76
CA THR A 238 -13.56 -23.53 6.72
C THR A 238 -14.69 -22.72 6.11
N GLY A 239 -15.77 -22.44 6.85
CA GLY A 239 -16.84 -21.58 6.32
C GLY A 239 -16.39 -20.12 6.19
N VAL A 240 -15.76 -19.59 7.23
CA VAL A 240 -15.15 -18.26 7.29
C VAL A 240 -13.87 -18.36 8.13
N VAL A 241 -12.77 -17.78 7.65
CA VAL A 241 -11.54 -17.59 8.42
C VAL A 241 -11.54 -16.15 8.93
N GLU A 242 -11.25 -15.93 10.21
CA GLU A 242 -11.10 -14.58 10.76
C GLU A 242 -9.66 -14.32 11.17
N LEU A 243 -9.15 -13.16 10.82
CA LEU A 243 -7.88 -12.63 11.31
C LEU A 243 -8.17 -11.32 12.03
N VAL A 244 -7.67 -11.20 13.24
CA VAL A 244 -7.88 -9.99 14.05
C VAL A 244 -6.55 -9.27 14.19
N LEU A 245 -6.50 -8.03 13.72
CA LEU A 245 -5.35 -7.16 13.86
C LEU A 245 -5.67 -6.06 14.87
N GLY A 246 -4.79 -5.85 15.83
CA GLY A 246 -4.90 -4.76 16.80
C GLY A 246 -3.64 -3.91 16.84
N PRO A 247 -3.68 -2.73 17.47
CA PRO A 247 -2.49 -1.97 17.75
C PRO A 247 -1.61 -2.77 18.70
N ALA A 248 -0.29 -2.74 18.48
CA ALA A 248 0.67 -3.44 19.34
C ALA A 248 0.87 -2.71 20.69
N THR A 249 -0.18 -2.31 21.40
CA THR A 249 -0.12 -1.72 22.76
C THR A 249 -0.36 -2.76 23.85
N ALA A 250 0.20 -2.51 25.04
CA ALA A 250 0.08 -3.39 26.21
C ALA A 250 -1.38 -3.53 26.71
N GLU A 251 -2.17 -2.46 26.56
CA GLU A 251 -3.62 -2.52 26.57
C GLU A 251 -4.11 -2.48 25.12
N ILE A 252 -4.96 -3.44 24.77
CA ILE A 252 -5.78 -3.36 23.57
C ILE A 252 -7.09 -2.75 24.05
N PRO A 253 -7.37 -1.47 23.76
CA PRO A 253 -8.74 -1.02 23.88
C PRO A 253 -9.54 -1.93 22.95
N GLU A 254 -10.57 -2.63 23.46
CA GLU A 254 -11.42 -3.53 22.66
C GLU A 254 -11.94 -2.84 21.38
N GLN A 255 -11.99 -1.51 21.40
CA GLN A 255 -12.45 -0.61 20.35
C GLN A 255 -11.42 -0.33 19.23
N SER A 256 -10.18 -0.80 19.37
CA SER A 256 -9.10 -0.49 18.42
C SER A 256 -8.69 -1.67 17.53
N ALA A 257 -9.42 -2.78 17.51
CA ALA A 257 -9.09 -3.92 16.66
C ALA A 257 -9.89 -3.92 15.35
N ALA A 258 -9.27 -4.45 14.30
CA ALA A 258 -9.84 -4.66 12.99
C ALA A 258 -9.94 -6.16 12.70
N VAL A 259 -11.05 -6.56 12.09
CA VAL A 259 -11.29 -7.96 11.71
C VAL A 259 -11.26 -8.09 10.20
N LEU A 260 -10.43 -9.00 9.71
CA LEU A 260 -10.46 -9.47 8.34
C LEU A 260 -11.18 -10.81 8.31
N GLN A 261 -12.33 -10.89 7.63
CA GLN A 261 -12.99 -12.16 7.36
C GLN A 261 -12.63 -12.63 5.95
N ILE A 262 -12.25 -13.90 5.81
CA ILE A 262 -12.03 -14.55 4.52
C ILE A 262 -13.09 -15.63 4.36
N VAL A 263 -13.92 -15.51 3.33
CA VAL A 263 -14.97 -16.50 3.05
C VAL A 263 -14.32 -17.77 2.52
N GLY A 264 -14.52 -18.89 3.21
CA GLY A 264 -13.96 -20.19 2.89
C GLY A 264 -14.06 -20.63 1.44
N ALA A 265 -15.31 -20.76 0.99
CA ALA A 265 -15.64 -21.27 -0.34
C ALA A 265 -15.15 -20.39 -1.50
N THR A 266 -14.87 -19.11 -1.25
CA THR A 266 -14.52 -18.16 -2.33
C THR A 266 -13.15 -17.53 -2.16
N GLY A 267 -12.55 -17.59 -0.98
CA GLY A 267 -11.34 -16.86 -0.59
C GLY A 267 -11.50 -15.35 -0.50
N GLN A 268 -12.72 -14.81 -0.61
CA GLN A 268 -12.93 -13.35 -0.60
C GLN A 268 -12.67 -12.75 0.79
N THR A 269 -11.81 -11.74 0.85
CA THR A 269 -11.51 -10.99 2.08
C THR A 269 -12.45 -9.80 2.24
N ARG A 270 -12.98 -9.62 3.44
CA ARG A 270 -13.79 -8.47 3.88
C ARG A 270 -13.16 -7.86 5.12
N VAL A 271 -13.17 -6.54 5.21
CA VAL A 271 -12.58 -5.80 6.32
C VAL A 271 -13.70 -5.17 7.15
N TYR A 272 -13.65 -5.39 8.45
CA TYR A 272 -14.51 -4.76 9.44
C TYR A 272 -13.62 -3.97 10.40
N GLN A 273 -13.83 -2.67 10.43
CA GLN A 273 -13.16 -1.73 11.32
C GLN A 273 -14.24 -0.91 12.02
N ARG A 274 -13.95 -0.48 13.24
CA ARG A 274 -14.79 0.47 13.98
C ARG A 274 -14.40 1.90 13.64
#